data_AF-A0A396U455-F1
#
_entry.id   AF-A0A396U455-F1
#
_cell.length_a   1.000
_cell.length_b   1.000
_cell.length_c   1.000
_cell.angle_alpha   90.00
_cell.angle_beta   90.00
_cell.angle_gamma   90.00
#
_symmetry.space_group_name_H-M   'P 1'
#
loop_
_entity.id
_entity.type
_entity.pdbx_description
1 polymer ?
#
loop_
_entity_poly.entity_id
_entity_poly.type
_entity_poly.pdbx_seq_one_letter_code
_entity_poly.pdbx_strand_id
1 'polypeptide(L)'
;MKTVPSKLEIIAVTLGLQPCDYQGVVKYLGNILKHSKKEGIQLNSISSIIVCKLIFSITRVQITPSNLSVYKRNGCDLIRDIAEYLNIVEVISSGCCLSQVNGKWVLEPEKYGAISCFQMLIRNGAIDQMVRECYEIWHSKGVSVGDKRYWPSLDLVNFLIERQLALAFPISHSKPVQLKRIFNFLTTLIEKPELSCLPRHKLHDYINEEIRKFSTMKKVSSKPKPWIDSSMTNVDIDYAKSIPAVKRTSPYFYMKLSKERSKIGSADNSNRFGPKDIGIVICLETRACDNFAYDVETKVREYLKCFDLHPDQGKIGHYSIPLKSLVNLAIGFIFSNPKISQRIRSVTATYEH
;
A
#
# COMPACT_ATOMS: atom_id res chain seq x y z
N MET A 1 -19.48 38.44 -1.16
CA MET A 1 -18.51 37.73 -2.02
C MET A 1 -19.12 36.38 -2.38
N LYS A 2 -19.49 36.12 -3.64
CA LYS A 2 -20.05 34.81 -4.03
C LYS A 2 -18.89 33.81 -4.07
N THR A 3 -18.80 32.93 -3.07
CA THR A 3 -17.87 31.79 -3.09
C THR A 3 -18.27 30.88 -4.25
N VAL A 4 -17.33 30.65 -5.17
CA VAL A 4 -17.52 29.69 -6.26
C VAL A 4 -17.82 28.32 -5.63
N PRO A 5 -18.94 27.66 -5.99
CA PRO A 5 -19.27 26.34 -5.46
C PRO A 5 -18.13 25.35 -5.71
N SER A 6 -17.77 24.60 -4.69
CA SER A 6 -16.83 23.48 -4.80
C SER A 6 -17.38 22.42 -5.77
N LYS A 7 -16.48 21.65 -6.38
CA LYS A 7 -16.91 20.54 -7.26
C LYS A 7 -17.80 19.52 -6.53
N LEU A 8 -17.59 19.32 -5.22
CA LEU A 8 -18.46 18.44 -4.41
C LEU A 8 -19.88 18.98 -4.28
N GLU A 9 -20.04 20.29 -4.09
CA GLU A 9 -21.38 20.92 -4.06
C GLU A 9 -22.07 20.80 -5.43
N ILE A 10 -21.34 21.02 -6.52
CA ILE A 10 -21.86 20.84 -7.89
C ILE A 10 -22.29 19.38 -8.13
N ILE A 11 -21.48 18.41 -7.67
CA ILE A 11 -21.81 16.99 -7.72
C ILE A 11 -23.10 16.72 -6.95
N ALA A 12 -23.20 17.19 -5.71
CA ALA A 12 -24.39 16.98 -4.87
C ALA A 12 -25.66 17.51 -5.56
N VAL A 13 -25.62 18.74 -6.06
CA VAL A 13 -26.76 19.34 -6.78
C VAL A 13 -27.13 18.56 -8.04
N THR A 14 -26.13 18.09 -8.80
CA THR A 14 -26.36 17.30 -10.03
C THR A 14 -26.99 15.94 -9.72
N LEU A 15 -26.72 15.39 -8.54
CA LEU A 15 -27.36 14.17 -8.03
C LEU A 15 -28.75 14.41 -7.43
N GLY A 16 -29.26 15.66 -7.45
CA GLY A 16 -30.54 16.03 -6.84
C GLY A 16 -30.49 16.16 -5.31
N LEU A 17 -29.30 16.33 -4.73
CA LEU A 17 -29.06 16.47 -3.31
C LEU A 17 -28.86 17.95 -2.93
N GLN A 18 -28.93 18.25 -1.63
CA GLN A 18 -28.54 19.57 -1.13
C GLN A 18 -27.04 19.80 -1.34
N PRO A 19 -26.57 21.04 -1.64
CA PRO A 19 -25.16 21.31 -1.91
C PRO A 19 -24.20 20.80 -0.82
N CYS A 20 -24.62 20.85 0.44
CA CYS A 20 -23.84 20.41 1.59
C CYS A 20 -24.05 18.94 1.99
N ASP A 21 -24.87 18.17 1.27
CA ASP A 21 -25.20 16.78 1.60
C ASP A 21 -24.12 15.79 1.16
N TYR A 22 -22.96 15.89 1.80
CA TYR A 22 -21.82 15.00 1.55
C TYR A 22 -22.16 13.52 1.79
N GLN A 23 -22.92 13.21 2.85
CA GLN A 23 -23.30 11.84 3.17
C GLN A 23 -24.29 11.26 2.15
N GLY A 24 -25.19 12.09 1.60
CA GLY A 24 -26.01 11.73 0.45
C GLY A 24 -25.17 11.36 -0.76
N VAL A 25 -24.11 12.12 -1.06
CA VAL A 25 -23.18 11.82 -2.16
C VAL A 25 -22.49 10.47 -1.93
N VAL A 26 -21.95 10.22 -0.73
CA VAL A 26 -21.31 8.94 -0.37
C VAL A 26 -22.27 7.77 -0.61
N LYS A 27 -23.50 7.85 -0.07
CA LYS A 27 -24.52 6.80 -0.20
C LYS A 27 -24.94 6.59 -1.65
N TYR A 28 -25.12 7.67 -2.42
CA TYR A 28 -25.53 7.59 -3.81
C TYR A 28 -24.49 6.86 -4.67
N LEU A 29 -23.21 7.29 -4.57
CA LEU A 29 -22.10 6.66 -5.28
C LEU A 29 -21.89 5.20 -4.83
N GLY A 30 -21.95 4.96 -3.51
CA GLY A 30 -21.88 3.62 -2.93
C GLY A 30 -22.99 2.71 -3.44
N ASN A 31 -24.24 3.19 -3.53
CA ASN A 31 -25.36 2.39 -4.02
C ASN A 31 -25.20 1.98 -5.48
N ILE A 32 -24.67 2.85 -6.33
CA ILE A 32 -24.38 2.48 -7.73
C ILE A 32 -23.38 1.34 -7.79
N LEU A 33 -22.29 1.42 -7.02
CA LEU A 33 -21.28 0.37 -6.97
C LEU A 33 -21.81 -0.93 -6.34
N LYS A 34 -22.63 -0.82 -5.30
CA LYS A 34 -23.25 -1.96 -4.60
C LYS A 34 -24.21 -2.72 -5.50
N HIS A 35 -25.07 -2.01 -6.23
CA HIS A 35 -26.17 -2.60 -7.00
C HIS A 35 -25.89 -2.78 -8.49
N SER A 36 -24.71 -2.36 -8.98
CA SER A 36 -24.28 -2.66 -10.35
C SER A 36 -24.25 -4.16 -10.64
N LYS A 37 -24.44 -4.54 -11.91
CA LYS A 37 -24.12 -5.88 -12.39
C LYS A 37 -22.60 -6.01 -12.49
N LYS A 38 -22.01 -7.09 -12.00
CA LYS A 38 -20.56 -7.33 -12.05
C LYS A 38 -20.29 -8.37 -13.13
N GLU A 39 -19.57 -8.00 -14.20
CA GLU A 39 -19.27 -8.92 -15.29
C GLU A 39 -17.80 -9.36 -15.25
N GLY A 40 -17.59 -10.56 -14.73
CA GLY A 40 -16.28 -11.20 -14.61
C GLY A 40 -15.27 -10.43 -13.74
N ILE A 41 -15.75 -9.50 -12.91
CA ILE A 41 -14.96 -8.84 -11.86
C ILE A 41 -15.64 -8.95 -10.50
N GLN A 42 -14.83 -8.91 -9.44
CA GLN A 42 -15.29 -8.79 -8.06
C GLN A 42 -14.88 -7.42 -7.53
N LEU A 43 -15.86 -6.62 -7.09
CA LEU A 43 -15.61 -5.34 -6.43
C LEU A 43 -15.12 -5.60 -5.01
N ASN A 44 -13.81 -5.79 -4.84
CA ASN A 44 -13.19 -6.10 -3.56
C ASN A 44 -12.31 -4.97 -3.00
N SER A 45 -12.13 -3.90 -3.77
CA SER A 45 -11.40 -2.71 -3.36
C SER A 45 -11.95 -1.48 -4.08
N ILE A 46 -11.56 -0.28 -3.64
CA ILE A 46 -11.87 0.96 -4.35
C ILE A 46 -10.65 1.88 -4.41
N SER A 47 -10.58 2.70 -5.44
CA SER A 47 -9.50 3.66 -5.66
C SER A 47 -10.06 5.02 -6.10
N SER A 48 -9.21 6.04 -6.06
CA SER A 48 -9.53 7.37 -6.60
C SER A 48 -9.93 7.30 -8.08
N ILE A 49 -9.31 6.43 -8.87
CA ILE A 49 -9.59 6.26 -10.30
C ILE A 49 -11.05 5.82 -10.51
N ILE A 50 -11.52 4.85 -9.73
CA ILE A 50 -12.90 4.35 -9.82
C ILE A 50 -13.88 5.45 -9.42
N VAL A 51 -13.63 6.14 -8.31
CA VAL A 51 -14.51 7.21 -7.81
C VAL A 51 -14.58 8.39 -8.81
N CYS A 52 -13.43 8.84 -9.33
CA CYS A 52 -13.38 9.89 -10.34
C CYS A 52 -14.15 9.50 -11.62
N LYS A 53 -13.95 8.28 -12.13
CA LYS A 53 -14.68 7.77 -13.31
C LYS A 53 -16.18 7.72 -13.04
N LEU A 54 -16.60 7.18 -11.89
CA LEU A 54 -18.00 7.08 -11.48
C LEU A 54 -18.67 8.46 -11.44
N ILE A 55 -18.05 9.42 -10.75
CA ILE A 55 -18.57 10.79 -10.66
C ILE A 55 -18.73 11.40 -12.04
N PHE A 56 -17.69 11.31 -12.89
CA PHE A 56 -17.76 11.85 -14.24
C PHE A 56 -18.84 11.19 -15.09
N SER A 57 -19.00 9.87 -14.99
CA SER A 57 -20.01 9.12 -15.74
C SER A 57 -21.45 9.50 -15.36
N ILE A 58 -21.70 9.85 -14.09
CA ILE A 58 -23.05 10.19 -13.61
C ILE A 58 -23.34 11.69 -13.76
N THR A 59 -22.37 12.53 -13.42
CA THR A 59 -22.59 13.98 -13.24
C THR A 59 -21.94 14.84 -14.32
N ARG A 60 -21.06 14.27 -15.15
CA ARG A 60 -20.17 15.01 -16.08
C ARG A 60 -19.21 16.00 -15.39
N VAL A 61 -19.20 16.07 -14.06
CA VAL A 61 -18.24 16.88 -13.30
C VAL A 61 -16.89 16.17 -13.28
N GLN A 62 -15.86 16.85 -13.78
CA GLN A 62 -14.50 16.32 -13.78
C GLN A 62 -13.82 16.57 -12.43
N ILE A 63 -13.69 15.52 -11.63
CA ILE A 63 -12.92 15.52 -10.38
C ILE A 63 -11.64 14.71 -10.56
N THR A 64 -10.51 15.23 -10.08
CA THR A 64 -9.21 14.55 -10.18
C THR A 64 -8.80 13.96 -8.82
N PRO A 65 -7.85 13.00 -8.79
CA PRO A 65 -7.25 12.53 -7.53
C PRO A 65 -6.68 13.66 -6.66
N SER A 66 -6.18 14.73 -7.28
CA SER A 66 -5.71 15.93 -6.56
C SER A 66 -6.86 16.68 -5.90
N ASN A 67 -8.02 16.79 -6.56
CA ASN A 67 -9.21 17.36 -5.92
C ASN A 67 -9.65 16.53 -4.71
N LEU A 68 -9.70 15.20 -4.84
CA LEU A 68 -10.03 14.29 -3.73
C LEU A 68 -9.04 14.40 -2.56
N SER A 69 -7.75 14.54 -2.85
CA SER A 69 -6.72 14.75 -1.83
C SER A 69 -6.90 16.08 -1.07
N VAL A 70 -7.36 17.14 -1.74
CA VAL A 70 -7.70 18.40 -1.09
C VAL A 70 -8.90 18.23 -0.16
N TYR A 71 -9.96 17.56 -0.62
CA TYR A 71 -11.15 17.30 0.21
C TYR A 71 -10.85 16.46 1.45
N LYS A 72 -10.01 15.43 1.30
CA LYS A 72 -9.53 14.60 2.41
C LYS A 72 -8.81 15.44 3.49
N ARG A 73 -7.96 16.39 3.08
CA ARG A 73 -7.30 17.32 4.01
C ARG A 73 -8.28 18.23 4.76
N ASN A 74 -9.46 18.47 4.19
CA ASN A 74 -10.51 19.28 4.76
C ASN A 74 -11.58 18.45 5.50
N GLY A 75 -11.31 17.16 5.78
CA GLY A 75 -12.20 16.29 6.56
C GLY A 75 -13.22 15.47 5.75
N CYS A 76 -13.21 15.57 4.41
CA CYS A 76 -14.11 14.81 3.54
C CYS A 76 -13.34 13.72 2.77
N ASP A 77 -13.24 12.51 3.32
CA ASP A 77 -12.49 11.39 2.74
C ASP A 77 -13.38 10.48 1.88
N LEU A 78 -13.83 11.00 0.72
CA LEU A 78 -14.84 10.35 -0.12
C LEU A 78 -14.51 8.91 -0.50
N ILE A 79 -13.23 8.58 -0.73
CA ILE A 79 -12.84 7.22 -1.14
C ILE A 79 -13.00 6.27 0.05
N ARG A 80 -12.48 6.66 1.21
CA ARG A 80 -12.57 5.87 2.44
C ARG A 80 -14.02 5.69 2.87
N ASP A 81 -14.83 6.75 2.83
CA ASP A 81 -16.22 6.69 3.28
C ASP A 81 -17.07 5.79 2.36
N ILE A 82 -16.81 5.77 1.05
CA ILE A 82 -17.42 4.79 0.13
C ILE A 82 -16.89 3.37 0.41
N ALA A 83 -15.59 3.22 0.71
CA ALA A 83 -15.01 1.92 1.03
C ALA A 83 -15.64 1.32 2.30
N GLU A 84 -15.82 2.13 3.35
CA GLU A 84 -16.51 1.78 4.59
C GLU A 84 -17.98 1.42 4.33
N TYR A 85 -18.69 2.23 3.53
CA TYR A 85 -20.08 1.94 3.13
C TYR A 85 -20.24 0.59 2.41
N LEU A 86 -19.26 0.22 1.58
CA LEU A 86 -19.25 -1.03 0.82
C LEU A 86 -18.62 -2.20 1.56
N ASN A 87 -18.01 -1.97 2.73
CA ASN A 87 -17.21 -2.94 3.48
C ASN A 87 -16.07 -3.55 2.64
N ILE A 88 -15.32 -2.71 1.92
CA ILE A 88 -14.15 -3.09 1.10
C ILE A 88 -12.94 -2.22 1.43
N VAL A 89 -11.77 -2.57 0.90
CA VAL A 89 -10.53 -1.84 1.17
C VAL A 89 -10.27 -0.71 0.18
N GLU A 90 -9.78 0.42 0.67
CA GLU A 90 -9.16 1.45 -0.18
C GLU A 90 -7.79 0.96 -0.68
N VAL A 91 -7.53 1.10 -1.98
CA VAL A 91 -6.22 0.80 -2.60
C VAL A 91 -5.78 1.95 -3.50
N ILE A 92 -4.46 2.08 -3.64
CA ILE A 92 -3.84 3.15 -4.44
C ILE A 92 -4.23 3.02 -5.92
N SER A 93 -4.19 1.80 -6.45
CA SER A 93 -4.43 1.54 -7.87
C SER A 93 -5.28 0.30 -8.06
N SER A 94 -6.57 0.52 -8.33
CA SER A 94 -7.49 -0.46 -8.93
C SER A 94 -8.33 0.26 -9.98
N GLY A 95 -8.81 -0.47 -10.97
CA GLY A 95 -9.59 0.11 -12.06
C GLY A 95 -10.64 -0.86 -12.57
N CYS A 96 -11.72 -0.29 -13.09
CA CYS A 96 -12.76 -1.00 -13.81
C CYS A 96 -13.40 -0.05 -14.83
N CYS A 97 -14.07 -0.62 -15.82
CA CYS A 97 -15.00 0.09 -16.67
C CYS A 97 -16.37 0.14 -15.98
N LEU A 98 -17.03 1.29 -16.07
CA LEU A 98 -18.39 1.49 -15.61
C LEU A 98 -19.20 1.97 -16.81
N SER A 99 -20.23 1.22 -17.16
CA SER A 99 -21.14 1.50 -18.28
C SER A 99 -22.58 1.36 -17.82
N GLN A 100 -23.52 1.93 -18.59
CA GLN A 100 -24.94 1.73 -18.37
C GLN A 100 -25.49 0.91 -19.53
N VAL A 101 -26.10 -0.23 -19.21
CA VAL A 101 -26.70 -1.15 -20.17
C VAL A 101 -28.16 -1.37 -19.78
N ASN A 102 -29.09 -1.03 -20.67
CA ASN A 102 -30.54 -1.12 -20.42
C ASN A 102 -30.96 -0.44 -19.10
N GLY A 103 -30.43 0.76 -18.85
CA GLY A 103 -30.71 1.54 -17.65
C GLY A 103 -29.99 1.06 -16.37
N LYS A 104 -29.31 -0.09 -16.39
CA LYS A 104 -28.60 -0.64 -15.23
C LYS A 104 -27.10 -0.39 -15.33
N TRP A 105 -26.48 -0.06 -14.20
CA TRP A 105 -25.02 0.08 -14.12
C TRP A 105 -24.34 -1.29 -14.20
N VAL A 106 -23.32 -1.39 -15.04
CA VAL A 106 -22.50 -2.59 -15.22
C VAL A 106 -21.05 -2.23 -14.93
N LEU A 107 -20.40 -3.08 -14.13
CA LEU A 107 -18.98 -3.04 -13.81
C LEU A 107 -18.28 -4.14 -14.59
N GLU A 108 -17.31 -3.74 -15.41
CA GLU A 108 -16.52 -4.60 -16.29
C GLU A 108 -15.02 -4.40 -16.03
N PRO A 109 -14.15 -5.34 -16.44
CA PRO A 109 -12.71 -5.11 -16.43
C PRO A 109 -12.35 -3.89 -17.28
N GLU A 110 -11.21 -3.27 -16.98
CA GLU A 110 -10.67 -2.25 -17.89
C GLU A 110 -10.38 -2.86 -19.27
N LYS A 111 -10.77 -2.15 -20.33
CA LYS A 111 -10.48 -2.55 -21.71
C LYS A 111 -8.98 -2.79 -21.89
N TYR A 112 -8.65 -3.94 -22.46
CA TYR A 112 -7.26 -4.38 -22.61
C TYR A 112 -6.52 -4.43 -21.26
N GLY A 113 -7.19 -4.72 -20.14
CA GLY A 113 -6.55 -5.01 -18.84
C GLY A 113 -6.26 -6.51 -18.69
N ALA A 114 -5.45 -6.89 -17.69
CA ALA A 114 -5.09 -8.30 -17.46
C ALA A 114 -6.31 -9.21 -17.30
N ILE A 115 -7.29 -8.76 -16.52
CA ILE A 115 -8.55 -9.49 -16.31
C ILE A 115 -9.35 -9.57 -17.63
N SER A 116 -9.43 -8.49 -18.41
CA SER A 116 -10.12 -8.47 -19.71
C SER A 116 -9.50 -9.46 -20.69
N CYS A 117 -8.18 -9.46 -20.82
CA CYS A 117 -7.46 -10.36 -21.74
C CYS A 117 -7.65 -11.83 -21.32
N PHE A 118 -7.61 -12.12 -20.01
CA PHE A 118 -7.88 -13.48 -19.52
C PHE A 118 -9.33 -13.94 -19.79
N GLN A 119 -10.31 -13.07 -19.58
CA GLN A 119 -11.71 -13.39 -19.89
C GLN A 119 -11.92 -13.66 -21.38
N MET A 120 -11.31 -12.85 -22.25
CA MET A 120 -11.35 -13.07 -23.69
C MET A 120 -10.72 -14.42 -24.06
N LEU A 121 -9.62 -14.78 -23.40
CA LEU A 121 -8.90 -16.02 -23.65
C LEU A 121 -9.74 -17.27 -23.32
N ILE A 122 -10.47 -17.26 -22.20
CA ILE A 122 -11.39 -18.37 -21.87
C ILE A 122 -12.57 -18.41 -22.86
N ARG A 123 -13.06 -17.25 -23.31
CA ARG A 123 -14.25 -17.19 -24.19
C ARG A 123 -13.94 -17.58 -25.64
N ASN A 124 -12.77 -17.22 -26.14
CA ASN A 124 -12.44 -17.31 -27.57
C ASN A 124 -11.41 -18.41 -27.89
N GLY A 125 -10.84 -19.08 -26.88
CA GLY A 125 -9.70 -19.97 -27.05
C GLY A 125 -8.39 -19.19 -27.12
N ALA A 126 -7.36 -19.69 -26.43
CA ALA A 126 -6.06 -19.03 -26.39
C ALA A 126 -5.32 -19.20 -27.72
N ILE A 127 -4.90 -18.07 -28.32
CA ILE A 127 -3.83 -18.07 -29.32
C ILE A 127 -2.68 -17.21 -28.80
N ASP A 128 -1.45 -17.67 -28.96
CA ASP A 128 -0.23 -16.98 -28.51
C ASP A 128 -0.11 -15.55 -29.05
N GLN A 129 -0.72 -15.29 -30.20
CA GLN A 129 -0.78 -13.98 -30.83
C GLN A 129 -1.56 -12.97 -29.99
N MET A 130 -2.73 -13.36 -29.47
CA MET A 130 -3.58 -12.48 -28.65
C MET A 130 -2.91 -12.10 -27.33
N VAL A 131 -2.18 -13.04 -26.74
CA VAL A 131 -1.42 -12.81 -25.50
C VAL A 131 -0.29 -11.79 -25.75
N ARG A 132 0.44 -11.94 -26.87
CA ARG A 132 1.48 -11.00 -27.30
C ARG A 132 0.93 -9.60 -27.53
N GLU A 133 -0.19 -9.46 -28.24
CA GLU A 133 -0.84 -8.17 -28.49
C GLU A 133 -1.28 -7.48 -27.19
N CYS A 134 -1.84 -8.23 -26.22
CA CYS A 134 -2.16 -7.67 -24.90
C CYS A 134 -0.91 -7.15 -24.17
N TYR A 135 0.24 -7.85 -24.26
CA TYR A 135 1.49 -7.39 -23.67
C TYR A 135 2.00 -6.10 -24.32
N GLU A 136 1.95 -5.98 -25.64
CA GLU A 136 2.33 -4.76 -26.36
C GLU A 136 1.47 -3.55 -25.95
N ILE A 137 0.16 -3.75 -25.80
CA ILE A 137 -0.76 -2.72 -25.32
C ILE A 137 -0.45 -2.32 -23.87
N TRP A 138 -0.09 -3.26 -23.00
CA TRP A 138 0.32 -2.92 -21.62
C TRP A 138 1.63 -2.17 -21.56
N HIS A 139 2.59 -2.59 -22.38
CA HIS A 139 3.88 -1.95 -22.48
C HIS A 139 3.74 -0.49 -22.92
N SER A 140 2.95 -0.23 -23.97
CA SER A 140 2.65 1.13 -24.45
C SER A 140 1.91 2.00 -23.42
N LYS A 141 1.18 1.40 -22.47
CA LYS A 141 0.52 2.09 -21.34
C LYS A 141 1.44 2.28 -20.12
N GLY A 142 2.74 2.04 -20.25
CA GLY A 142 3.72 2.21 -19.18
C GLY A 142 3.63 1.14 -18.09
N VAL A 143 2.93 0.03 -18.33
CA VAL A 143 2.93 -1.12 -17.43
C VAL A 143 4.12 -2.00 -17.84
N SER A 144 5.16 -2.05 -17.03
CA SER A 144 6.35 -2.89 -17.27
C SER A 144 6.01 -4.37 -17.00
N VAL A 145 5.27 -4.97 -17.93
CA VAL A 145 4.83 -6.38 -17.94
C VAL A 145 4.98 -6.92 -19.36
N GLY A 146 5.72 -8.02 -19.50
CA GLY A 146 6.02 -8.61 -20.81
C GLY A 146 6.55 -10.04 -20.67
N ASP A 147 6.20 -10.70 -19.56
CA ASP A 147 6.73 -12.01 -19.24
C ASP A 147 5.60 -13.03 -19.15
N LYS A 148 5.71 -14.08 -19.96
CA LYS A 148 4.84 -15.27 -19.92
C LYS A 148 4.66 -15.83 -18.50
N ARG A 149 5.61 -15.58 -17.60
CA ARG A 149 5.53 -15.94 -16.18
C ARG A 149 4.33 -15.34 -15.46
N TYR A 150 3.67 -14.29 -15.98
CA TYR A 150 2.46 -13.70 -15.37
C TYR A 150 1.14 -14.24 -15.95
N TRP A 151 1.24 -15.15 -16.92
CA TRP A 151 0.08 -15.78 -17.56
C TRP A 151 -0.35 -17.05 -16.81
N PRO A 152 -1.64 -17.43 -16.85
CA PRO A 152 -2.10 -18.73 -16.35
C PRO A 152 -1.40 -19.88 -17.08
N SER A 153 -1.31 -21.04 -16.42
CA SER A 153 -0.89 -22.27 -17.09
C SER A 153 -1.88 -22.69 -18.16
N LEU A 154 -1.41 -23.39 -19.19
CA LEU A 154 -2.28 -23.95 -20.24
C LEU A 154 -3.32 -24.91 -19.66
N ASP A 155 -2.94 -25.70 -18.66
CA ASP A 155 -3.86 -26.62 -17.96
C ASP A 155 -5.02 -25.88 -17.30
N LEU A 156 -4.75 -24.75 -16.65
CA LEU A 156 -5.79 -23.92 -16.06
C LEU A 156 -6.72 -23.36 -17.14
N VAL A 157 -6.17 -22.90 -18.26
CA VAL A 157 -6.95 -22.39 -19.39
C VAL A 157 -7.86 -23.47 -19.96
N ASN A 158 -7.30 -24.64 -20.28
CA ASN A 158 -8.04 -25.76 -20.86
C ASN A 158 -9.14 -26.23 -19.92
N PHE A 159 -8.84 -26.38 -18.62
CA PHE A 159 -9.84 -26.73 -17.61
C PHE A 159 -11.02 -25.75 -17.60
N LEU A 160 -10.75 -24.44 -17.66
CA LEU A 160 -11.81 -23.43 -17.63
C LEU A 160 -12.62 -23.39 -18.93
N ILE A 161 -11.99 -23.64 -20.07
CA ILE A 161 -12.66 -23.73 -21.38
C ILE A 161 -13.55 -24.98 -21.43
N GLU A 162 -13.00 -26.15 -21.13
CA GLU A 162 -13.72 -27.43 -21.14
C GLU A 162 -14.93 -27.42 -20.20
N ARG A 163 -14.78 -26.80 -19.02
CA ARG A 163 -15.86 -26.65 -18.03
C ARG A 163 -16.73 -25.41 -18.26
N GLN A 164 -16.41 -24.60 -19.27
CA GLN A 164 -17.10 -23.35 -19.64
C GLN A 164 -17.32 -22.42 -18.43
N LEU A 165 -16.24 -22.16 -17.68
CA LEU A 165 -16.24 -21.40 -16.44
C LEU A 165 -15.78 -19.96 -16.67
N ALA A 166 -16.73 -19.01 -16.59
CA ALA A 166 -16.44 -17.58 -16.66
C ALA A 166 -16.18 -17.01 -15.26
N LEU A 167 -14.93 -17.05 -14.80
CA LEU A 167 -14.55 -16.63 -13.45
C LEU A 167 -14.61 -15.11 -13.25
N ALA A 168 -14.94 -14.68 -12.03
CA ALA A 168 -14.88 -13.28 -11.63
C ALA A 168 -13.59 -12.99 -10.85
N PHE A 169 -12.81 -12.00 -11.29
CA PHE A 169 -11.53 -11.65 -10.65
C PHE A 169 -11.60 -10.36 -9.82
N PRO A 170 -10.91 -10.28 -8.69
CA PRO A 170 -10.89 -9.08 -7.85
C PRO A 170 -10.22 -7.90 -8.55
N ILE A 171 -10.87 -6.73 -8.55
CA ILE A 171 -10.36 -5.55 -9.25
C ILE A 171 -9.07 -4.98 -8.64
N SER A 172 -8.80 -5.28 -7.37
CA SER A 172 -7.50 -5.01 -6.72
C SER A 172 -6.31 -5.74 -7.36
N HIS A 173 -6.58 -6.77 -8.17
CA HIS A 173 -5.58 -7.59 -8.88
C HIS A 173 -5.63 -7.32 -10.38
N SER A 174 -5.91 -6.07 -10.79
CA SER A 174 -5.98 -5.69 -12.21
C SER A 174 -4.62 -5.71 -12.93
N LYS A 175 -3.50 -5.76 -12.19
CA LYS A 175 -2.14 -5.88 -12.75
C LYS A 175 -1.74 -7.35 -12.94
N PRO A 176 -1.03 -7.71 -14.02
CA PRO A 176 -0.61 -9.09 -14.29
C PRO A 176 0.16 -9.75 -13.12
N VAL A 177 1.07 -9.02 -12.48
CA VAL A 177 1.87 -9.54 -11.34
C VAL A 177 1.01 -9.96 -10.15
N GLN A 178 -0.06 -9.21 -9.87
CA GLN A 178 -0.98 -9.53 -8.79
C GLN A 178 -1.89 -10.70 -9.21
N LEU A 179 -2.42 -10.63 -10.43
CA LEU A 179 -3.31 -11.66 -10.98
C LEU A 179 -2.64 -13.03 -11.08
N LYS A 180 -1.34 -13.09 -11.38
CA LYS A 180 -0.53 -14.32 -11.34
C LYS A 180 -0.71 -15.10 -10.04
N ARG A 181 -0.84 -14.42 -8.90
CA ARG A 181 -1.03 -15.11 -7.60
C ARG A 181 -2.34 -15.88 -7.57
N ILE A 182 -3.40 -15.29 -8.15
CA ILE A 182 -4.69 -15.94 -8.28
C ILE A 182 -4.60 -17.10 -9.28
N PHE A 183 -3.90 -16.92 -10.40
CA PHE A 183 -3.69 -18.01 -11.35
C PHE A 183 -2.94 -19.20 -10.74
N ASN A 184 -1.83 -18.95 -10.05
CA ASN A 184 -1.10 -20.01 -9.35
C ASN A 184 -1.98 -20.73 -8.32
N PHE A 185 -2.76 -19.97 -7.55
CA PHE A 185 -3.73 -20.53 -6.60
C PHE A 185 -4.76 -21.41 -7.32
N LEU A 186 -5.31 -20.94 -8.43
CA LEU A 186 -6.29 -21.68 -9.22
C LEU A 186 -5.69 -22.95 -9.84
N THR A 187 -4.46 -22.91 -10.33
CA THR A 187 -3.76 -24.10 -10.84
C THR A 187 -3.68 -25.17 -9.76
N THR A 188 -3.25 -24.82 -8.55
CA THR A 188 -3.24 -25.77 -7.41
C THR A 188 -4.66 -26.18 -6.99
N LEU A 189 -5.64 -25.28 -7.12
CA LEU A 189 -7.03 -25.59 -6.77
C LEU A 189 -7.58 -26.69 -7.67
N ILE A 190 -7.47 -26.55 -9.00
CA ILE A 190 -8.07 -27.47 -9.98
C ILE A 190 -7.46 -28.88 -9.96
N GLU A 191 -6.28 -29.05 -9.37
CA GLU A 191 -5.64 -30.36 -9.14
C GLU A 191 -6.37 -31.18 -8.06
N LYS A 192 -7.24 -30.57 -7.24
CA LYS A 192 -7.98 -31.30 -6.21
C LYS A 192 -9.00 -32.25 -6.83
N PRO A 193 -8.94 -33.57 -6.52
CA PRO A 193 -9.83 -34.57 -7.11
C PRO A 193 -11.33 -34.25 -6.92
N GLU A 194 -11.67 -33.67 -5.77
CA GLU A 194 -13.03 -33.33 -5.36
C GLU A 194 -13.74 -32.36 -6.33
N LEU A 195 -12.99 -31.50 -7.04
CA LEU A 195 -13.57 -30.55 -8.00
C LEU A 195 -14.10 -31.22 -9.26
N SER A 196 -13.50 -32.35 -9.66
CA SER A 196 -13.85 -33.05 -10.90
C SER A 196 -15.28 -33.62 -10.88
N CYS A 197 -15.80 -33.89 -9.69
CA CYS A 197 -17.12 -34.46 -9.44
C CYS A 197 -18.23 -33.41 -9.27
N LEU A 198 -17.89 -32.12 -9.19
CA LEU A 198 -18.89 -31.08 -8.96
C LEU A 198 -19.68 -30.74 -10.23
N PRO A 199 -21.03 -30.62 -10.14
CA PRO A 199 -21.83 -30.05 -11.21
C PRO A 199 -21.37 -28.63 -11.56
N ARG A 200 -21.44 -28.26 -12.85
CA ARG A 200 -20.92 -26.98 -13.37
C ARG A 200 -21.32 -25.74 -12.55
N HIS A 201 -22.59 -25.63 -12.15
CA HIS A 201 -23.07 -24.48 -11.37
C HIS A 201 -22.40 -24.42 -9.99
N LYS A 202 -22.33 -25.56 -9.28
CA LYS A 202 -21.65 -25.65 -7.97
C LYS A 202 -20.15 -25.41 -8.10
N LEU A 203 -19.54 -25.89 -9.19
CA LEU A 203 -18.12 -25.69 -9.47
C LEU A 203 -17.80 -24.21 -9.69
N HIS A 204 -18.64 -23.49 -10.44
CA HIS A 204 -18.48 -22.06 -10.69
C HIS A 204 -18.60 -21.24 -9.40
N ASP A 205 -19.63 -21.50 -8.59
CA ASP A 205 -19.84 -20.84 -7.30
C ASP A 205 -18.68 -21.12 -6.35
N TYR A 206 -18.25 -22.38 -6.27
CA TYR A 206 -17.13 -22.79 -5.43
C TYR A 206 -15.84 -22.08 -5.80
N ILE A 207 -15.46 -22.06 -7.08
CA ILE A 207 -14.20 -21.42 -7.51
C ILE A 207 -14.26 -19.91 -7.26
N ASN A 208 -15.39 -19.25 -7.55
CA ASN A 208 -15.53 -17.82 -7.30
C ASN A 208 -15.43 -17.49 -5.81
N GLU A 209 -16.00 -18.33 -4.94
CA GLU A 209 -15.91 -18.19 -3.50
C GLU A 209 -14.49 -18.43 -2.99
N GLU A 210 -13.76 -19.40 -3.55
CA GLU A 210 -12.35 -19.64 -3.23
C GLU A 210 -11.46 -18.47 -3.68
N ILE A 211 -11.70 -17.89 -4.87
CA ILE A 211 -11.03 -16.65 -5.31
C ILE A 211 -11.33 -15.51 -4.33
N ARG A 212 -12.59 -15.37 -3.90
CA ARG A 212 -13.01 -14.34 -2.95
C ARG A 212 -12.31 -14.51 -1.60
N LYS A 213 -12.28 -15.74 -1.06
CA LYS A 213 -11.55 -16.07 0.19
C LYS A 213 -10.07 -15.77 0.05
N PHE A 214 -9.41 -16.25 -1.01
CA PHE A 214 -8.00 -15.98 -1.26
C PHE A 214 -7.70 -14.47 -1.32
N SER A 215 -8.61 -13.69 -1.90
CA SER A 215 -8.44 -12.26 -2.10
C SER A 215 -8.78 -11.42 -0.86
N THR A 216 -9.58 -11.97 0.05
CA THR A 216 -9.98 -11.34 1.32
C THR A 216 -9.18 -11.84 2.52
N MET A 217 -8.44 -12.94 2.37
CA MET A 217 -7.37 -13.31 3.28
C MET A 217 -6.48 -12.09 3.41
N LYS A 218 -6.60 -11.39 4.56
CA LYS A 218 -5.68 -10.33 4.94
C LYS A 218 -4.31 -10.92 4.66
N LYS A 219 -3.54 -10.29 3.76
CA LYS A 219 -2.10 -10.53 3.75
C LYS A 219 -1.73 -10.43 5.21
N VAL A 220 -1.36 -11.54 5.83
CA VAL A 220 -0.55 -11.51 7.05
C VAL A 220 0.54 -10.56 6.62
N SER A 221 0.51 -9.32 7.13
CA SER A 221 1.44 -8.30 6.70
C SER A 221 2.78 -8.98 6.86
N SER A 222 3.47 -9.25 5.75
CA SER A 222 4.84 -9.75 5.81
C SER A 222 5.50 -8.83 6.82
N LYS A 223 5.94 -9.38 7.96
CA LYS A 223 6.46 -8.58 9.07
C LYS A 223 7.33 -7.52 8.42
N PRO A 224 7.00 -6.22 8.60
CA PRO A 224 7.67 -5.18 7.85
C PRO A 224 9.17 -5.39 8.04
N LYS A 225 9.92 -5.35 6.93
CA LYS A 225 11.31 -5.79 6.99
C LYS A 225 12.10 -4.77 7.81
N PRO A 226 12.96 -5.20 8.74
CA PRO A 226 13.86 -4.29 9.41
C PRO A 226 14.87 -3.75 8.37
N TRP A 227 15.02 -2.42 8.28
CA TRP A 227 15.96 -1.79 7.34
C TRP A 227 17.43 -1.87 7.83
N ILE A 228 17.61 -2.13 9.11
CA ILE A 228 18.89 -2.43 9.76
C ILE A 228 18.85 -3.85 10.31
N ASP A 229 19.93 -4.59 10.07
CA ASP A 229 20.07 -5.98 10.50
C ASP A 229 20.74 -6.04 11.88
N SER A 230 20.05 -6.58 12.89
CA SER A 230 20.60 -6.75 14.23
C SER A 230 21.77 -7.75 14.26
N SER A 231 21.80 -8.71 13.35
CA SER A 231 22.86 -9.74 13.29
C SER A 231 24.23 -9.16 12.93
N MET A 232 24.28 -8.03 12.22
CA MET A 232 25.55 -7.38 11.86
C MET A 232 26.22 -6.67 13.04
N THR A 233 25.48 -6.41 14.12
CA THR A 233 25.98 -5.60 15.24
C THR A 233 26.03 -6.35 16.57
N ASN A 234 25.54 -7.60 16.64
CA ASN A 234 25.37 -8.36 17.89
C ASN A 234 24.62 -7.56 18.97
N VAL A 235 23.66 -6.73 18.55
CA VAL A 235 22.82 -5.91 19.43
C VAL A 235 21.38 -6.37 19.28
N ASP A 236 20.71 -6.60 20.41
CA ASP A 236 19.27 -6.80 20.43
C ASP A 236 18.55 -5.48 20.11
N ILE A 237 17.97 -5.40 18.92
CA ILE A 237 17.21 -4.25 18.44
C ILE A 237 15.71 -4.59 18.48
N ASP A 238 14.96 -3.85 19.28
CA ASP A 238 13.50 -3.87 19.25
C ASP A 238 13.01 -3.15 17.98
N TYR A 239 12.13 -3.77 17.19
CA TYR A 239 11.55 -3.11 16.02
C TYR A 239 10.09 -2.71 16.25
N ALA A 240 9.75 -1.47 15.93
CA ALA A 240 8.41 -0.92 16.10
C ALA A 240 7.94 -0.15 14.86
N LYS A 241 6.62 -0.05 14.65
CA LYS A 241 6.06 0.81 13.58
C LYS A 241 6.30 2.30 13.85
N SER A 242 6.29 2.68 15.12
CA SER A 242 6.67 4.00 15.63
C SER A 242 7.30 3.83 17.00
N ILE A 243 8.30 4.64 17.34
CA ILE A 243 9.01 4.51 18.60
C ILE A 243 8.10 4.97 19.76
N PRO A 244 7.80 4.10 20.74
CA PRO A 244 6.90 4.43 21.85
C PRO A 244 7.33 5.68 22.60
N ALA A 245 6.37 6.44 23.13
CA ALA A 245 6.67 7.60 24.00
C ALA A 245 7.53 7.21 25.21
N VAL A 246 7.30 6.03 25.79
CA VAL A 246 8.07 5.50 26.93
C VAL A 246 9.58 5.41 26.62
N LYS A 247 9.95 5.02 25.40
CA LYS A 247 11.36 4.98 24.96
C LYS A 247 11.97 6.38 24.75
N ARG A 248 11.13 7.42 24.76
CA ARG A 248 11.49 8.85 24.62
C ARG A 248 11.31 9.65 25.93
N THR A 249 10.94 8.98 27.02
CA THR A 249 10.76 9.59 28.36
C THR A 249 12.00 9.47 29.27
N SER A 250 13.06 8.81 28.81
CA SER A 250 14.40 8.80 29.44
C SER A 250 15.39 9.47 28.48
N PRO A 251 16.57 9.94 28.94
CA PRO A 251 17.66 10.39 28.09
C PRO A 251 17.90 9.41 26.94
N TYR A 252 17.98 9.94 25.72
CA TYR A 252 18.17 9.09 24.56
C TYR A 252 19.06 9.75 23.52
N PHE A 253 19.86 8.90 22.87
CA PHE A 253 20.56 9.24 21.64
C PHE A 253 19.74 8.70 20.46
N TYR A 254 19.64 9.45 19.38
CA TYR A 254 18.87 9.05 18.21
C TYR A 254 19.62 9.31 16.91
N MET A 255 19.27 8.51 15.90
CA MET A 255 19.69 8.70 14.52
C MET A 255 18.46 8.52 13.63
N LYS A 256 18.18 9.50 12.77
CA LYS A 256 16.95 9.52 11.96
C LYS A 256 17.16 10.07 10.56
N LEU A 257 16.25 9.70 9.67
CA LEU A 257 16.13 10.33 8.36
C LEU A 257 15.50 11.73 8.54
N SER A 258 16.12 12.73 7.91
CA SER A 258 15.67 14.12 7.88
C SER A 258 15.70 14.60 6.43
N LYS A 259 14.54 14.56 5.77
CA LYS A 259 14.41 14.76 4.31
C LYS A 259 15.25 13.71 3.56
N GLU A 260 16.32 14.12 2.89
CA GLU A 260 17.24 13.24 2.14
C GLU A 260 18.57 13.00 2.86
N ARG A 261 18.67 13.41 4.13
CA ARG A 261 19.91 13.35 4.91
C ARG A 261 19.71 12.59 6.19
N SER A 262 20.81 12.13 6.78
CA SER A 262 20.77 11.52 8.10
C SER A 262 21.02 12.56 9.18
N LYS A 263 20.42 12.37 10.35
CA LYS A 263 20.58 13.26 11.49
C LYS A 263 20.86 12.47 12.75
N ILE A 264 21.86 12.87 13.51
CA ILE A 264 22.04 12.42 14.89
C ILE A 264 21.60 13.50 15.87
N GLY A 265 21.28 13.08 17.09
CA GLY A 265 21.12 14.00 18.20
C GLY A 265 20.82 13.29 19.50
N SER A 266 20.82 14.06 20.57
CA SER A 266 20.44 13.64 21.90
C SER A 266 19.22 14.41 22.38
N ALA A 267 18.53 13.85 23.36
CA ALA A 267 17.48 14.54 24.09
C ALA A 267 17.41 14.04 25.54
N ASP A 268 17.52 14.98 26.46
CA ASP A 268 17.22 14.80 27.87
C ASP A 268 15.82 15.37 28.11
N ASN A 269 14.82 14.50 28.24
CA ASN A 269 13.41 14.87 28.49
C ASN A 269 12.74 15.79 27.45
N SER A 270 13.21 15.78 26.19
CA SER A 270 12.57 16.53 25.09
C SER A 270 12.20 15.62 23.92
N ASN A 271 11.11 15.96 23.22
CA ASN A 271 10.61 15.14 22.12
C ASN A 271 11.26 15.55 20.77
N ARG A 272 12.50 15.14 20.54
CA ARG A 272 13.24 15.40 19.28
C ARG A 272 13.08 14.32 18.21
N PHE A 273 12.52 13.16 18.58
CA PHE A 273 12.19 12.05 17.69
C PHE A 273 10.67 11.87 17.66
N GLY A 274 10.05 12.31 16.56
CA GLY A 274 8.62 12.29 16.36
C GLY A 274 8.06 10.92 15.97
N PRO A 275 6.73 10.73 16.07
CA PRO A 275 6.07 9.46 15.76
C PRO A 275 6.12 9.05 14.28
N LYS A 276 6.49 9.98 13.38
CA LYS A 276 6.64 9.75 11.93
C LYS A 276 8.10 9.70 11.49
N ASP A 277 9.04 9.85 12.42
CA ASP A 277 10.46 9.80 12.08
C ASP A 277 10.88 8.36 11.83
N ILE A 278 11.72 8.17 10.80
CA ILE A 278 12.32 6.88 10.45
C ILE A 278 13.72 6.86 11.06
N GLY A 279 14.05 5.86 11.85
CA GLY A 279 15.35 5.80 12.49
C GLY A 279 15.43 4.88 13.69
N ILE A 280 16.42 5.14 14.53
CA ILE A 280 16.74 4.36 15.71
C ILE A 280 16.91 5.28 16.92
N VAL A 281 16.45 4.81 18.07
CA VAL A 281 16.59 5.45 19.38
C VAL A 281 17.30 4.48 20.31
N ILE A 282 18.36 4.98 20.95
CA ILE A 282 19.14 4.30 21.98
C ILE A 282 18.75 4.96 23.31
N CYS A 283 17.96 4.24 24.10
CA CYS A 283 17.50 4.69 25.40
C CYS A 283 18.60 4.46 26.44
N LEU A 284 18.97 5.53 27.16
CA LEU A 284 20.07 5.53 28.11
C LEU A 284 19.52 5.59 29.54
N GLU A 285 20.31 5.08 30.50
CA GLU A 285 20.01 5.21 31.91
C GLU A 285 20.07 6.68 32.36
N THR A 286 19.06 7.09 33.15
CA THR A 286 19.00 8.41 33.77
C THR A 286 19.64 8.39 35.16
N ARG A 287 20.58 9.29 35.41
CA ARG A 287 21.00 9.70 36.77
C ARG A 287 20.74 11.20 36.88
N ALA A 288 20.34 11.67 38.08
CA ALA A 288 19.72 12.98 38.29
C ALA A 288 20.57 14.22 37.87
N CYS A 289 21.83 14.05 37.46
CA CYS A 289 22.72 15.15 37.09
C CYS A 289 23.64 14.89 35.87
N ASP A 290 23.46 13.77 35.14
CA ASP A 290 24.35 13.45 34.02
C ASP A 290 23.71 13.86 32.68
N ASN A 291 24.30 14.82 31.96
CA ASN A 291 23.98 15.14 30.55
C ASN A 291 24.47 14.03 29.59
N PHE A 292 24.23 12.77 29.96
CA PHE A 292 24.88 11.61 29.38
C PHE A 292 24.49 11.39 27.92
N ALA A 293 23.26 11.70 27.52
CA ALA A 293 22.85 11.61 26.13
C ALA A 293 23.64 12.58 25.24
N TYR A 294 23.90 13.80 25.75
CA TYR A 294 24.74 14.79 25.07
C TYR A 294 26.21 14.36 25.01
N ASP A 295 26.74 13.74 26.06
CA ASP A 295 28.10 13.18 26.06
C ASP A 295 28.26 12.07 25.02
N VAL A 296 27.26 11.18 24.91
CA VAL A 296 27.22 10.13 23.88
C VAL A 296 27.17 10.75 22.48
N GLU A 297 26.31 11.75 22.27
CA GLU A 297 26.26 12.47 20.99
C GLU A 297 27.63 13.09 20.63
N THR A 298 28.29 13.73 21.59
CA THR A 298 29.60 14.37 21.39
C THR A 298 30.67 13.36 21.02
N LYS A 299 30.75 12.24 21.74
CA LYS A 299 31.71 11.16 21.44
C LYS A 299 31.45 10.49 20.10
N VAL A 300 30.19 10.28 19.73
CA VAL A 300 29.84 9.75 18.40
C VAL A 300 30.27 10.74 17.31
N ARG A 301 30.07 12.05 17.50
CA ARG A 301 30.54 13.07 16.55
C ARG A 301 32.06 13.05 16.39
N GLU A 302 32.79 12.94 17.50
CA GLU A 302 34.25 12.84 17.48
C GLU A 302 34.72 11.59 16.74
N TYR A 303 34.09 10.44 17.00
CA TYR A 303 34.38 9.20 16.28
C TYR A 303 34.12 9.30 14.78
N LEU A 304 33.00 9.91 14.37
CA LEU A 304 32.69 10.11 12.95
C LEU A 304 33.72 10.99 12.23
N LYS A 305 34.32 11.97 12.91
CA LYS A 305 35.40 12.79 12.33
C LYS A 305 36.63 11.97 11.94
N CYS A 306 36.88 10.84 12.61
CA CYS A 306 37.98 9.93 12.25
C CYS A 306 37.80 9.30 10.85
N PHE A 307 36.59 9.33 10.29
CA PHE A 307 36.26 8.87 8.94
C PHE A 307 36.02 10.03 7.96
N ASP A 308 36.44 11.25 8.32
CA ASP A 308 36.16 12.49 7.58
C ASP A 308 34.66 12.79 7.40
N LEU A 309 33.82 12.29 8.33
CA LEU A 309 32.39 12.54 8.33
C LEU A 309 32.07 13.73 9.22
N HIS A 310 31.84 14.89 8.60
CA HIS A 310 31.50 16.13 9.29
C HIS A 310 30.01 16.48 9.15
N PRO A 311 29.44 17.20 10.13
CA PRO A 311 28.12 17.79 9.95
C PRO A 311 28.08 18.75 8.76
N ASP A 312 26.96 18.81 8.05
CA ASP A 312 26.76 19.76 6.95
C ASP A 312 26.91 21.21 7.44
N GLN A 313 27.50 22.06 6.59
CA GLN A 313 27.68 23.48 6.90
C GLN A 313 26.37 24.15 7.33
N GLY A 314 26.43 24.85 8.47
CA GLY A 314 25.29 25.58 9.04
C GLY A 314 24.19 24.69 9.66
N LYS A 315 24.35 23.36 9.73
CA LYS A 315 23.35 22.45 10.28
C LYS A 315 23.94 21.49 11.31
N ILE A 316 23.65 21.76 12.58
CA ILE A 316 24.07 20.89 13.69
C ILE A 316 23.48 19.48 13.52
N GLY A 317 24.36 18.48 13.43
CA GLY A 317 24.02 17.05 13.51
C GLY A 317 23.43 16.42 12.25
N HIS A 318 23.43 17.13 11.12
CA HIS A 318 23.03 16.57 9.83
C HIS A 318 24.24 16.09 9.05
N TYR A 319 24.14 14.91 8.46
CA TYR A 319 25.22 14.26 7.73
C TYR A 319 24.73 13.83 6.34
N SER A 320 25.52 14.14 5.33
CA SER A 320 25.30 13.74 3.93
C SER A 320 25.75 12.29 3.67
N ILE A 321 25.31 11.36 4.53
CA ILE A 321 25.52 9.91 4.37
C ILE A 321 24.21 9.13 4.56
N PRO A 322 24.06 7.93 3.96
CA PRO A 322 22.89 7.10 4.16
C PRO A 322 22.70 6.71 5.64
N LEU A 323 21.45 6.69 6.10
CA LEU A 323 21.10 6.42 7.50
C LEU A 323 21.63 5.06 7.97
N LYS A 324 21.53 4.03 7.11
CA LYS A 324 22.05 2.69 7.41
C LYS A 324 23.55 2.70 7.70
N SER A 325 24.34 3.40 6.88
CA SER A 325 25.79 3.51 7.08
C SER A 325 26.13 4.27 8.35
N LEU A 326 25.43 5.39 8.61
CA LEU A 326 25.60 6.16 9.85
C LEU A 326 25.34 5.31 11.09
N VAL A 327 24.24 4.56 11.08
CA VAL A 327 23.84 3.74 12.22
C VAL A 327 24.80 2.59 12.45
N ASN A 328 25.28 1.92 11.39
CA ASN A 328 26.27 0.85 11.54
C ASN A 328 27.57 1.35 12.20
N LEU A 329 28.07 2.52 11.77
CA LEU A 329 29.28 3.12 12.34
C LEU A 329 29.07 3.53 13.81
N ALA A 330 27.96 4.22 14.09
CA ALA A 330 27.67 4.74 15.42
C ALA A 330 27.34 3.63 16.44
N ILE A 331 26.53 2.62 16.07
CA ILE A 331 26.22 1.49 16.96
C ILE A 331 27.50 0.71 17.27
N GLY A 332 28.33 0.42 16.26
CA GLY A 332 29.60 -0.29 16.48
C GLY A 332 30.49 0.42 17.50
N PHE A 333 30.62 1.75 17.41
CA PHE A 333 31.34 2.56 18.41
C PHE A 333 30.68 2.55 19.79
N ILE A 334 29.35 2.76 19.84
CA ILE A 334 28.60 2.82 21.10
C ILE A 334 28.74 1.51 21.89
N PHE A 335 28.62 0.37 21.21
CA PHE A 335 28.68 -0.95 21.85
C PHE A 335 30.10 -1.43 22.15
N SER A 336 31.09 -0.98 21.38
CA SER A 336 32.51 -1.22 21.69
C SER A 336 33.05 -0.34 22.83
N ASN A 337 32.30 0.69 23.26
CA ASN A 337 32.68 1.56 24.39
C ASN A 337 31.97 1.13 25.69
N PRO A 338 32.66 0.46 26.64
CA PRO A 338 32.03 -0.08 27.85
C PRO A 338 31.34 0.98 28.71
N LYS A 339 31.87 2.23 28.70
CA LYS A 339 31.28 3.35 29.46
C LYS A 339 29.93 3.79 28.90
N ILE A 340 29.68 3.53 27.62
CA ILE A 340 28.40 3.84 26.97
C ILE A 340 27.49 2.61 27.01
N SER A 341 27.99 1.45 26.57
CA SER A 341 27.18 0.24 26.37
C SER A 341 26.53 -0.29 27.65
N GLN A 342 27.22 -0.24 28.79
CA GLN A 342 26.69 -0.69 30.08
C GLN A 342 25.52 0.16 30.59
N ARG A 343 25.31 1.36 30.02
CA ARG A 343 24.26 2.31 30.41
C ARG A 343 23.13 2.38 29.38
N ILE A 344 23.06 1.43 28.45
CA ILE A 344 21.99 1.33 27.46
C ILE A 344 20.87 0.46 28.05
N ARG A 345 19.67 1.02 28.13
CA ARG A 345 18.47 0.30 28.57
C ARG A 345 17.83 -0.51 27.45
N SER A 346 17.80 0.08 26.25
CA SER A 346 17.25 -0.59 25.07
C SER A 346 17.59 0.15 23.80
N VAL A 347 17.65 -0.59 22.70
CA VAL A 347 17.75 -0.05 21.35
C VAL A 347 16.46 -0.34 20.59
N THR A 348 15.84 0.68 20.02
CA THR A 348 14.58 0.53 19.27
C THR A 348 14.68 1.20 17.91
N ALA A 349 14.39 0.47 16.84
CA ALA A 349 14.38 0.96 15.46
C ALA A 349 12.97 0.93 14.85
N THR A 350 12.71 1.82 13.91
CA THR A 350 11.49 1.75 13.09
C THR A 350 11.63 0.66 12.03
N TYR A 351 10.51 0.12 11.53
CA TYR A 351 10.54 -0.73 10.33
C TYR A 351 10.72 0.09 9.04
N GLU A 352 11.12 -0.57 7.94
CA GLU A 352 11.04 0.00 6.59
C GLU A 352 9.56 0.26 6.24
N HIS A 353 9.26 1.44 5.69
CA HIS A 353 7.90 1.84 5.31
C HIS A 353 7.51 1.31 3.93
#